data_AF-A0A3A8NJ39-F1
#
_entry.id   AF-A0A3A8NJ39-F1
#
_cell.length_a   1.000
_cell.length_b   1.000
_cell.length_c   1.000
_cell.angle_alpha   90.00
_cell.angle_beta   90.00
_cell.angle_gamma   90.00
#
_symmetry.space_group_name_H-M   'P 1'
#
loop_
_entity.id
_entity.type
_entity.pdbx_description
1 polymer ?
#
loop_
_entity_poly.entity_id
_entity_poly.type
_entity_poly.pdbx_seq_one_letter_code
_entity_poly.pdbx_strand_id
1 'polypeptide(L)'
;MSKRQLRLLMAALLMGCVRGPRSPAVLVEDDRSIAFPEFSDDSVVELQPAQRPYVLEGALLQALMIATNDFLPPASKDVPCQDRPEAQRYLAMRRGELFFIHISEDPAACGKTYPALDSGAWYAISRDGRIRRRVVDGMADLPADAGGGASQAVPAQPGVAPALDSSWNDPSRPWPEGLRDGGIPASTDAGPGPAGPP
;
A
#
# COMPACT_ATOMS: atom_id res chain seq x y z
N MET A 1 47.63 31.12 9.52
CA MET A 1 47.18 29.73 9.80
C MET A 1 48.39 28.82 9.94
N SER A 2 48.49 28.08 11.05
CA SER A 2 49.61 27.16 11.29
C SER A 2 49.45 25.88 10.47
N LYS A 3 50.57 25.25 10.03
CA LYS A 3 50.58 23.97 9.30
C LYS A 3 49.78 22.87 10.02
N ARG A 4 49.63 22.95 11.35
CA ARG A 4 48.75 22.06 12.14
C ARG A 4 47.26 22.29 11.91
N GLN A 5 46.82 23.54 11.78
CA GLN A 5 45.42 23.89 11.50
C GLN A 5 45.01 23.44 10.10
N LEU A 6 45.92 23.56 9.12
CA LEU A 6 45.68 23.10 7.75
C LEU A 6 45.52 21.57 7.68
N ARG A 7 46.30 20.82 8.45
CA ARG A 7 46.19 19.35 8.53
C ARG A 7 44.89 18.89 9.18
N LEU A 8 44.45 19.58 10.24
CA LEU A 8 43.19 19.27 10.92
C LEU A 8 41.97 19.57 10.03
N LEU A 9 41.99 20.67 9.29
CA LEU A 9 40.93 21.00 8.33
C LEU A 9 40.87 19.97 7.18
N MET A 10 42.02 19.58 6.64
CA MET A 10 42.10 18.50 5.62
C MET A 10 41.57 17.17 6.14
N ALA A 11 41.87 16.79 7.37
CA ALA A 11 41.35 15.54 7.96
C ALA A 11 39.83 15.59 8.18
N ALA A 12 39.28 16.74 8.58
CA ALA A 12 37.83 16.93 8.75
C ALA A 12 37.08 16.89 7.41
N LEU A 13 37.67 17.44 6.35
CA LEU A 13 37.12 17.40 4.98
C LEU A 13 37.10 15.97 4.39
N LEU A 14 38.01 15.09 4.80
CA LEU A 14 38.08 13.70 4.33
C LEU A 14 37.17 12.73 5.10
N MET A 15 36.60 13.15 6.24
CA MET A 15 35.64 12.35 7.04
C MET A 15 34.17 12.58 6.64
N GLY A 16 33.90 13.55 5.77
CA GLY A 16 32.53 13.91 5.36
C GLY A 16 32.07 13.12 4.14
N CYS A 17 31.54 11.91 4.34
CA CYS A 17 30.41 11.30 3.60
C CYS A 17 30.28 9.80 3.92
N VAL A 18 30.16 9.44 5.20
CA VAL A 18 29.48 8.17 5.51
C VAL A 18 28.00 8.45 5.29
N ARG A 19 27.48 8.12 4.08
CA ARG A 19 26.04 8.00 3.85
C ARG A 19 25.50 7.14 5.00
N GLY A 20 24.53 7.67 5.74
CA GLY A 20 23.90 6.95 6.85
C GLY A 20 23.51 5.53 6.43
N PRO A 21 23.50 4.57 7.36
CA PRO A 21 23.21 3.18 7.04
C PRO A 21 21.91 3.13 6.22
N ARG A 22 22.05 2.77 4.93
CA ARG A 22 20.90 2.37 4.13
C ARG A 22 20.39 1.12 4.83
N SER A 23 19.21 1.20 5.44
CA SER A 23 18.56 0.02 6.04
C SER A 23 18.68 -1.12 5.02
N PRO A 24 19.26 -2.26 5.40
CA PRO A 24 19.39 -3.37 4.47
C PRO A 24 17.98 -3.68 3.95
N ALA A 25 17.84 -3.78 2.62
CA ALA A 25 16.59 -4.23 2.03
C ALA A 25 16.25 -5.58 2.68
N VAL A 26 15.08 -5.69 3.30
CA VAL A 26 14.66 -6.95 3.91
C VAL A 26 14.58 -7.98 2.80
N LEU A 27 15.27 -9.11 2.95
CA LEU A 27 15.24 -10.16 1.95
C LEU A 27 13.84 -10.81 1.99
N VAL A 28 13.10 -10.65 0.90
CA VAL A 28 11.78 -11.24 0.70
C VAL A 28 11.97 -12.49 -0.15
N GLU A 29 11.58 -13.64 0.37
CA GLU A 29 11.71 -14.91 -0.35
C GLU A 29 10.64 -15.08 -1.45
N ASP A 30 9.46 -14.47 -1.28
CA ASP A 30 8.28 -14.55 -2.16
C ASP A 30 7.74 -15.98 -2.36
N ASP A 31 7.55 -16.72 -1.26
CA ASP A 31 6.97 -18.06 -1.26
C ASP A 31 5.46 -18.02 -1.54
N ARG A 32 5.11 -18.14 -2.82
CA ARG A 32 3.71 -18.11 -3.31
C ARG A 32 2.85 -19.29 -2.88
N SER A 33 3.42 -20.32 -2.26
CA SER A 33 2.64 -21.43 -1.69
C SER A 33 1.91 -21.02 -0.40
N ILE A 34 2.33 -19.93 0.24
CA ILE A 34 1.76 -19.45 1.50
C ILE A 34 0.48 -18.65 1.23
N ALA A 35 -0.69 -19.24 1.43
CA ALA A 35 -1.96 -18.50 1.35
C ALA A 35 -2.16 -17.58 2.55
N PHE A 36 -2.59 -16.34 2.32
CA PHE A 36 -2.95 -15.42 3.38
C PHE A 36 -4.29 -15.81 4.01
N PRO A 37 -4.39 -15.76 5.35
CA PRO A 37 -5.65 -15.99 6.03
C PRO A 37 -6.58 -14.78 5.87
N GLU A 38 -7.87 -15.02 5.76
CA GLU A 38 -8.85 -13.95 5.93
C GLU A 38 -8.93 -13.56 7.41
N PHE A 39 -8.81 -12.26 7.68
CA PHE A 39 -9.11 -11.69 8.99
C PHE A 39 -10.62 -11.45 9.09
N SER A 40 -11.39 -12.52 9.27
CA SER A 40 -12.82 -12.43 9.57
C SER A 40 -13.06 -11.78 10.94
N ASP A 41 -14.17 -11.07 11.12
CA ASP A 41 -14.51 -10.37 12.37
C ASP A 41 -14.47 -11.30 13.60
N ASP A 42 -14.87 -12.57 13.44
CA ASP A 42 -14.84 -13.57 14.53
C ASP A 42 -13.41 -14.00 14.93
N SER A 43 -12.43 -13.79 14.04
CA SER A 43 -11.03 -14.17 14.23
C SER A 43 -10.14 -13.02 14.72
N VAL A 44 -10.68 -11.80 14.78
CA VAL A 44 -9.95 -10.59 15.15
C VAL A 44 -10.42 -10.12 16.53
N VAL A 45 -9.52 -10.20 17.52
CA VAL A 45 -9.74 -9.59 18.82
C VAL A 45 -9.12 -8.20 18.81
N GLU A 46 -9.97 -7.16 18.81
CA GLU A 46 -9.49 -5.79 18.95
C GLU A 46 -8.90 -5.60 20.35
N LEU A 47 -7.63 -5.16 20.39
CA LEU A 47 -6.95 -4.87 21.64
C LEU A 47 -7.56 -3.60 22.24
N GLN A 48 -8.15 -3.73 23.43
CA GLN A 48 -8.74 -2.61 24.17
C GLN A 48 -7.86 -2.26 25.39
N PRO A 49 -6.68 -1.62 25.19
CA PRO A 49 -5.69 -1.42 26.25
C PRO A 49 -6.21 -0.58 27.43
N ALA A 50 -7.25 0.23 27.21
CA ALA A 50 -7.91 1.01 28.26
C ALA A 50 -8.70 0.13 29.26
N GLN A 51 -9.13 -1.07 28.86
CA GLN A 51 -9.96 -1.95 29.68
C GLN A 51 -9.15 -3.04 30.39
N ARG A 52 -8.11 -3.56 29.75
CA ARG A 52 -7.28 -4.66 30.29
C ARG A 52 -5.88 -4.62 29.69
N PRO A 53 -4.82 -4.96 30.46
CA PRO A 53 -3.50 -5.17 29.89
C PRO A 53 -3.48 -6.43 29.01
N TYR A 54 -2.74 -6.36 27.90
CA TYR A 54 -2.51 -7.47 26.98
C TYR A 54 -1.01 -7.75 26.87
N VAL A 55 -0.65 -9.03 26.73
CA VAL A 55 0.72 -9.45 26.48
C VAL A 55 0.82 -9.88 25.04
N LEU A 56 1.68 -9.20 24.28
CA LEU A 56 2.08 -9.64 22.95
C LEU A 56 3.35 -10.49 23.08
N GLU A 57 3.36 -11.64 22.40
CA GLU A 57 4.56 -12.47 22.30
C GLU A 57 5.70 -11.63 21.68
N GLY A 58 6.91 -11.71 22.25
CA GLY A 58 8.04 -10.92 21.74
C GLY A 58 8.37 -11.16 20.27
N ALA A 59 8.21 -12.40 19.80
CA ALA A 59 8.39 -12.75 18.38
C ALA A 59 7.30 -12.15 17.49
N LEU A 60 6.05 -12.07 17.97
CA LEU A 60 4.96 -11.40 17.24
C LEU A 60 5.22 -9.90 17.15
N LEU A 61 5.65 -9.26 18.25
CA LEU A 61 6.02 -7.85 18.25
C LEU A 61 7.17 -7.56 17.28
N GLN A 62 8.19 -8.42 17.26
CA GLN A 62 9.31 -8.32 16.33
C GLN A 62 8.84 -8.46 14.87
N ALA A 63 7.96 -9.42 14.56
CA ALA A 63 7.39 -9.59 13.23
C ALA A 63 6.60 -8.34 12.80
N LEU A 64 5.78 -7.78 13.69
CA LEU A 64 5.04 -6.54 13.43
C LEU A 64 5.98 -5.37 13.12
N MET A 65 7.07 -5.22 13.85
CA MET A 65 8.07 -4.19 13.58
C MET A 65 8.77 -4.40 12.23
N ILE A 66 9.06 -5.65 11.84
CA ILE A 66 9.66 -5.96 10.54
C ILE A 66 8.71 -5.57 9.41
N ALA A 67 7.44 -5.98 9.48
CA ALA A 67 6.43 -5.60 8.49
C ALA A 67 6.25 -4.08 8.39
N THR A 68 6.16 -3.40 9.53
CA THR A 68 5.96 -1.94 9.58
C THR A 68 7.13 -1.18 8.96
N ASN A 69 8.37 -1.57 9.28
CA ASN A 69 9.57 -0.92 8.74
C ASN A 69 9.83 -1.25 7.27
N ASP A 70 9.30 -2.37 6.77
CA ASP A 70 9.37 -2.72 5.36
C ASP A 70 8.30 -1.99 4.53
N PHE A 71 7.10 -1.81 5.09
CA PHE A 71 5.98 -1.17 4.41
C PHE A 71 6.05 0.37 4.43
N LEU A 72 6.29 0.96 5.60
CA LEU A 72 6.23 2.40 5.77
C LEU A 72 7.56 3.08 5.44
N PRO A 73 7.54 4.32 4.92
CA PRO A 73 8.76 5.08 4.74
C PRO A 73 9.43 5.36 6.10
N PRO A 74 10.76 5.56 6.11
CA PRO A 74 11.47 5.96 7.32
C PRO A 74 10.87 7.22 7.94
N ALA A 75 10.74 7.22 9.27
CA ALA A 75 10.19 8.35 10.01
C ALA A 75 10.96 9.65 9.68
N SER A 76 10.23 10.64 9.17
CA SER A 76 10.72 11.99 8.92
C SER A 76 9.59 13.01 9.10
N LYS A 77 9.92 14.29 9.20
CA LYS A 77 8.91 15.34 9.38
C LYS A 77 7.99 15.51 8.16
N ASP A 78 8.47 15.08 7.00
CA ASP A 78 7.83 15.30 5.71
C ASP A 78 7.03 14.06 5.24
N VAL A 79 6.89 13.04 6.08
CA VAL A 79 6.06 11.86 5.77
C VAL A 79 4.59 12.30 5.70
N PRO A 80 3.91 12.05 4.56
CA PRO A 80 2.47 12.27 4.41
C PRO A 80 1.68 11.58 5.52
N CYS A 81 0.53 12.12 5.90
CA CYS A 81 -0.24 11.59 7.03
C CYS A 81 -0.53 10.09 6.89
N GLN A 82 -0.99 9.66 5.71
CA GLN A 82 -1.35 8.26 5.46
C GLN A 82 -0.17 7.28 5.48
N ASP A 83 1.07 7.77 5.47
CA ASP A 83 2.27 6.94 5.50
C ASP A 83 2.88 6.89 6.93
N ARG A 84 2.18 7.48 7.91
CA ARG A 84 2.62 7.48 9.30
C ARG A 84 2.15 6.22 10.02
N PRO A 85 2.93 5.68 10.98
CA PRO A 85 2.54 4.51 11.74
C PRO A 85 1.21 4.65 12.48
N GLU A 86 0.89 5.86 12.95
CA GLU A 86 -0.34 6.17 13.69
C GLU A 86 -1.59 6.23 12.78
N ALA A 87 -1.41 6.33 11.46
CA ALA A 87 -2.48 6.31 10.48
C ALA A 87 -2.72 4.92 9.88
N GLN A 88 -2.13 3.87 10.45
CA GLN A 88 -2.32 2.49 10.01
C GLN A 88 -3.14 1.69 11.02
N ARG A 89 -3.94 0.76 10.50
CA ARG A 89 -4.52 -0.35 11.24
C ARG A 89 -3.66 -1.60 11.02
N TYR A 90 -3.37 -2.30 12.11
CA TYR A 90 -2.55 -3.52 12.10
C TYR A 90 -3.39 -4.70 12.57
N LEU A 91 -3.49 -5.72 11.72
CA LEU A 91 -4.06 -7.02 12.08
C LEU A 91 -2.93 -8.04 12.10
N ALA A 92 -2.84 -8.83 13.16
CA ALA A 92 -1.78 -9.81 13.31
C ALA A 92 -2.32 -11.12 13.88
N MET A 93 -1.91 -12.23 13.28
CA MET A 93 -2.21 -13.57 13.79
C MET A 93 -1.02 -14.51 13.62
N ARG A 94 -0.97 -15.56 14.45
CA ARG A 94 0.02 -16.62 14.33
C ARG A 94 -0.65 -17.90 13.84
N ARG A 95 -0.06 -18.59 12.86
CA ARG A 95 -0.40 -19.98 12.53
C ARG A 95 0.88 -20.81 12.41
N GLY A 96 1.07 -21.73 13.35
CA GLY A 96 2.31 -22.52 13.44
C GLY A 96 3.54 -21.63 13.67
N GLU A 97 4.51 -21.72 12.76
CA GLU A 97 5.78 -20.97 12.81
C GLU A 97 5.77 -19.67 11.99
N LEU A 98 4.60 -19.30 11.44
CA LEU A 98 4.42 -18.06 10.68
C LEU A 98 3.54 -17.06 11.45
N PHE A 99 3.93 -15.81 11.34
CA PHE A 99 3.15 -14.63 11.70
C PHE A 99 2.58 -14.01 10.43
N PHE A 100 1.27 -13.85 10.41
CA PHE A 100 0.54 -13.18 9.34
C PHE A 100 0.17 -11.79 9.81
N ILE A 101 0.58 -10.77 9.07
CA ILE A 101 0.34 -9.37 9.39
C ILE A 101 -0.31 -8.71 8.18
N HIS A 102 -1.39 -7.99 8.42
CA HIS A 102 -2.00 -7.09 7.45
C HIS A 102 -1.92 -5.67 7.98
N ILE A 103 -1.41 -4.77 7.14
CA ILE A 103 -1.32 -3.34 7.39
C ILE A 103 -2.23 -2.66 6.38
N SER A 104 -3.04 -1.71 6.82
CA SER A 104 -3.96 -0.95 5.98
C SER A 104 -4.14 0.46 6.53
N GLU A 105 -4.32 1.47 5.67
CA GLU A 105 -4.62 2.85 6.10
C GLU A 105 -5.90 2.91 6.95
N ASP A 106 -5.85 3.63 8.07
CA ASP A 106 -7.02 4.17 8.76
C ASP A 106 -7.29 5.59 8.24
N PRO A 107 -8.26 5.78 7.33
CA PRO A 107 -8.50 7.09 6.73
C PRO A 107 -8.97 8.12 7.76
N ALA A 108 -9.61 7.69 8.85
CA ALA A 108 -10.12 8.58 9.89
C ALA A 108 -8.98 9.27 10.65
N ALA A 109 -7.83 8.60 10.82
CA ALA A 109 -6.65 9.17 11.46
C ALA A 109 -6.11 10.41 10.73
N CYS A 110 -6.37 10.51 9.41
CA CYS A 110 -5.98 11.64 8.57
C CYS A 110 -7.16 12.53 8.15
N GLY A 111 -8.34 12.36 8.76
CA GLY A 111 -9.54 13.16 8.44
C GLY A 111 -10.13 12.87 7.06
N LYS A 112 -9.88 11.68 6.51
CA LYS A 112 -10.46 11.20 5.25
C LYS A 112 -11.58 10.19 5.52
N THR A 113 -12.45 10.00 4.54
CA THR A 113 -13.50 8.97 4.58
C THR A 113 -13.07 7.66 3.91
N TYR A 114 -12.15 7.73 2.95
CA TYR A 114 -11.71 6.59 2.17
C TYR A 114 -10.19 6.46 2.22
N PRO A 115 -9.66 5.22 2.26
CA PRO A 115 -8.22 4.99 2.18
C PRO A 115 -7.69 5.36 0.79
N ALA A 116 -6.39 5.63 0.69
CA ALA A 116 -5.72 5.77 -0.59
C ALA A 116 -5.71 4.45 -1.36
N LEU A 117 -5.53 4.54 -2.69
CA LEU A 117 -5.26 3.36 -3.50
C LEU A 117 -3.95 2.72 -3.05
N ASP A 118 -3.90 1.40 -3.09
CA ASP A 118 -2.71 0.61 -2.80
C ASP A 118 -2.10 0.89 -1.40
N SER A 119 -2.97 1.18 -0.43
CA SER A 119 -2.61 1.62 0.93
C SER A 119 -2.53 0.48 1.96
N GLY A 120 -2.39 -0.75 1.47
CA GLY A 120 -2.31 -1.94 2.31
C GLY A 120 -1.28 -2.95 1.85
N ALA A 121 -0.91 -3.84 2.77
CA ALA A 121 0.00 -4.93 2.49
C ALA A 121 -0.19 -6.11 3.45
N TRP A 122 0.08 -7.30 2.92
CA TRP A 122 0.03 -8.59 3.58
C TRP A 122 1.43 -9.17 3.70
N TYR A 123 1.74 -9.69 4.88
CA TYR A 123 3.04 -10.24 5.24
C TYR A 123 2.91 -11.60 5.88
N ALA A 124 3.74 -12.55 5.44
CA ALA A 124 3.98 -13.80 6.14
C ALA A 124 5.44 -13.80 6.61
N ILE A 125 5.65 -13.81 7.91
CA ILE A 125 6.97 -13.67 8.54
C ILE A 125 7.23 -14.91 9.38
N SER A 126 8.36 -15.57 9.15
CA SER A 126 8.78 -16.71 9.97
C SER A 126 9.24 -16.26 11.34
N ARG A 127 9.26 -17.19 12.29
CA ARG A 127 9.66 -16.92 13.68
C ARG A 127 11.09 -16.37 13.86
N ASP A 128 11.97 -16.61 12.89
CA ASP A 128 13.32 -16.04 12.86
C ASP A 128 13.38 -14.62 12.26
N GLY A 129 12.25 -14.06 11.84
CA GLY A 129 12.12 -12.68 11.35
C GLY A 129 12.33 -12.52 9.85
N ARG A 130 12.33 -13.59 9.05
CA ARG A 130 12.41 -13.48 7.58
C ARG A 130 11.03 -13.26 6.99
N ILE A 131 10.95 -12.39 5.98
CA ILE A 131 9.73 -12.22 5.19
C ILE A 131 9.66 -13.37 4.17
N ARG A 132 8.74 -14.30 4.42
CA ARG A 132 8.49 -15.46 3.57
C ARG A 132 7.64 -15.09 2.36
N ARG A 133 6.63 -14.24 2.54
CA ARG A 133 5.80 -13.69 1.46
C ARG A 133 5.37 -12.28 1.80
N ARG A 134 5.27 -11.42 0.77
CA ARG A 134 4.71 -10.07 0.87
C ARG A 134 3.82 -9.82 -0.35
N VAL A 135 2.63 -9.29 -0.13
CA VAL A 135 1.73 -8.81 -1.20
C VAL A 135 1.30 -7.40 -0.83
N VAL A 136 1.56 -6.44 -1.70
CA VAL A 136 1.12 -5.04 -1.53
C VAL A 136 -0.12 -4.85 -2.40
N ASP A 137 -1.10 -4.11 -1.91
CA ASP A 137 -2.28 -3.77 -2.69
C ASP A 137 -1.87 -3.15 -4.05
N GLY A 138 -2.60 -3.50 -5.12
CA GLY A 138 -2.24 -3.14 -6.49
C GLY A 138 -1.21 -4.07 -7.16
N MET A 139 -0.56 -4.98 -6.42
CA MET A 139 0.24 -6.06 -6.99
C MET A 139 -0.65 -7.24 -7.38
N ALA A 140 -0.46 -7.78 -8.59
CA ALA A 140 -1.22 -8.94 -9.06
C ALA A 140 -0.91 -10.19 -8.20
N ASP A 141 -1.84 -10.57 -7.31
CA ASP A 141 -1.75 -11.79 -6.50
C ASP A 141 -2.26 -13.01 -7.28
N LEU A 142 -1.71 -13.24 -8.47
CA LEU A 142 -2.09 -14.40 -9.27
C LEU A 142 -1.33 -15.64 -8.78
N PRO A 143 -2.03 -16.74 -8.44
CA PRO A 143 -1.41 -18.04 -8.23
C PRO A 143 -0.55 -18.37 -9.45
N ALA A 144 0.65 -18.91 -9.24
CA ALA A 144 1.54 -19.34 -10.33
C ALA A 144 0.86 -20.31 -11.32
N ASP A 145 -0.20 -21.00 -10.86
CA ASP A 145 -0.95 -22.01 -11.60
C ASP A 145 -2.35 -21.56 -12.04
N ALA A 146 -2.70 -20.27 -11.87
CA ALA A 146 -3.91 -19.73 -12.49
C ALA A 146 -3.63 -19.60 -13.99
N GLY A 147 -3.89 -20.70 -14.72
CA GLY A 147 -3.66 -20.87 -16.14
C GLY A 147 -3.97 -19.61 -16.91
N GLY A 148 -2.91 -18.99 -17.42
CA GLY A 148 -3.00 -17.86 -18.32
C GLY A 148 -3.88 -18.23 -19.50
N GLY A 149 -5.12 -17.73 -19.51
CA GLY A 149 -5.76 -17.39 -20.77
C GLY A 149 -4.75 -16.52 -21.52
N ALA A 150 -4.37 -16.95 -22.72
CA ALA A 150 -3.20 -16.49 -23.45
C ALA A 150 -3.22 -14.97 -23.77
N SER A 151 -2.97 -14.13 -22.78
CA SER A 151 -2.48 -12.78 -22.99
C SER A 151 -0.99 -12.92 -23.23
N GLN A 152 -0.65 -13.27 -24.47
CA GLN A 152 0.71 -13.28 -24.96
C GLN A 152 1.35 -11.94 -24.60
N ALA A 153 2.35 -11.94 -23.71
CA ALA A 153 3.07 -10.74 -23.36
C ALA A 153 3.73 -10.18 -24.62
N VAL A 154 3.13 -9.14 -25.20
CA VAL A 154 3.67 -8.47 -26.38
C VAL A 154 4.80 -7.56 -25.89
N PRO A 155 6.05 -7.73 -26.35
CA PRO A 155 7.13 -6.82 -26.01
C PRO A 155 6.76 -5.40 -26.45
N ALA A 156 6.63 -4.48 -25.50
CA ALA A 156 6.38 -3.07 -25.81
C ALA A 156 7.66 -2.43 -26.36
N GLN A 157 7.58 -1.79 -27.52
CA GLN A 157 8.66 -0.94 -28.05
C GLN A 157 8.60 0.44 -27.36
N PRO A 158 9.75 1.09 -27.11
CA PRO A 158 9.77 2.44 -26.55
C PRO A 158 8.91 3.40 -27.37
N GLY A 159 7.97 4.07 -26.72
CA GLY A 159 7.04 5.00 -27.38
C GLY A 159 5.73 4.36 -27.88
N VAL A 160 5.48 3.08 -27.60
CA VAL A 160 4.26 2.38 -28.02
C VAL A 160 3.56 1.77 -26.81
N ALA A 161 2.35 2.22 -26.51
CA ALA A 161 1.44 1.50 -25.61
C ALA A 161 0.77 0.38 -26.42
N PRO A 162 0.58 -0.83 -25.85
CA PRO A 162 -0.27 -1.84 -26.48
C PRO A 162 -1.63 -1.20 -26.78
N ALA A 163 -2.17 -1.44 -27.97
CA ALA A 163 -3.55 -1.07 -28.24
C ALA A 163 -4.42 -1.80 -27.22
N LEU A 164 -5.04 -1.05 -26.30
CA LEU A 164 -6.16 -1.57 -25.55
C LEU A 164 -7.12 -2.13 -26.60
N ASP A 165 -7.48 -3.39 -26.44
CA ASP A 165 -8.49 -4.07 -27.21
C ASP A 165 -9.72 -3.15 -27.35
N SER A 166 -9.97 -2.76 -28.60
CA SER A 166 -10.75 -1.59 -29.02
C SER A 166 -12.26 -1.70 -28.75
N SER A 167 -12.69 -2.65 -27.92
CA SER A 167 -14.08 -2.74 -27.46
C SER A 167 -14.49 -1.51 -26.63
N TRP A 168 -13.51 -0.79 -26.06
CA TRP A 168 -13.70 0.38 -25.22
C TRP A 168 -13.71 1.73 -25.95
N ASN A 169 -13.34 1.77 -27.24
CA ASN A 169 -13.15 3.01 -28.01
C ASN A 169 -14.03 3.09 -29.26
N ASP A 170 -15.05 2.22 -29.36
CA ASP A 170 -16.00 2.23 -30.48
C ASP A 170 -17.06 3.35 -30.28
N PRO A 171 -17.02 4.45 -31.06
CA PRO A 171 -17.97 5.54 -30.93
C PRO A 171 -19.40 5.14 -31.34
N SER A 172 -19.58 3.97 -31.95
CA SER A 172 -20.90 3.42 -32.29
C SER A 172 -21.54 2.61 -31.15
N ARG A 173 -20.81 2.34 -30.06
CA ARG A 173 -21.35 1.70 -28.85
C ARG A 173 -21.63 2.76 -27.78
N PRO A 174 -22.90 3.02 -27.45
CA PRO A 174 -23.24 3.90 -26.34
C PRO A 174 -22.73 3.31 -25.02
N TRP A 175 -22.22 4.19 -24.15
CA TRP A 175 -21.75 3.83 -22.81
C TRP A 175 -22.85 3.13 -22.01
N PRO A 176 -22.54 2.06 -21.23
CA PRO A 176 -23.51 1.45 -20.34
C PRO A 176 -23.99 2.48 -19.31
N GLU A 177 -25.29 2.75 -19.26
CA GLU A 177 -25.85 3.80 -18.39
C GLU A 177 -25.54 3.57 -16.90
N GLY A 178 -25.32 2.31 -16.48
CA GLY A 178 -24.98 1.95 -15.11
C GLY A 178 -23.56 2.36 -14.65
N LEU A 179 -22.69 2.86 -15.53
CA LEU A 179 -21.35 3.36 -15.20
C LEU A 179 -21.22 4.90 -15.31
N ARG A 180 -22.31 5.61 -15.64
CA ARG A 180 -22.35 7.08 -15.63
C ARG A 180 -22.69 7.59 -14.23
N ASP A 181 -21.68 7.73 -13.38
CA ASP A 181 -21.82 8.38 -12.06
C ASP A 181 -21.37 9.86 -12.08
N GLY A 182 -20.58 10.27 -13.07
CA GLY A 182 -20.00 11.61 -13.14
C GLY A 182 -20.86 12.63 -13.85
N GLY A 183 -21.93 13.13 -13.21
CA GLY A 183 -22.60 14.36 -13.67
C GLY A 183 -24.00 14.55 -13.09
N ILE A 184 -24.17 15.59 -12.26
CA ILE A 184 -25.49 16.10 -11.88
C ILE A 184 -26.21 16.54 -13.17
N PRO A 185 -27.43 16.07 -13.47
CA PRO A 185 -28.18 16.62 -14.58
C PRO A 185 -28.45 18.10 -14.28
N ALA A 186 -27.92 18.98 -15.13
CA ALA A 186 -28.31 20.37 -15.16
C ALA A 186 -29.83 20.44 -15.25
N SER A 187 -30.46 21.04 -14.25
CA SER A 187 -31.86 21.42 -14.28
C SER A 187 -32.12 22.21 -15.56
N THR A 188 -32.79 21.57 -16.51
CA THR A 188 -33.19 22.22 -17.76
C THR A 188 -34.44 23.02 -17.45
N ASP A 189 -34.26 24.23 -16.90
CA ASP A 189 -35.28 25.27 -16.99
C ASP A 189 -35.34 25.73 -18.44
N ALA A 190 -36.18 25.06 -19.23
CA ALA A 190 -36.66 25.56 -20.51
C ALA A 190 -37.92 24.78 -20.93
N GLY A 191 -39.07 25.15 -20.34
CA GLY A 191 -40.39 24.81 -20.85
C GLY A 191 -41.13 26.07 -21.33
N PRO A 192 -41.70 26.09 -22.55
CA PRO A 192 -42.38 27.25 -23.12
C PRO A 192 -43.76 27.47 -22.48
N GLY A 193 -44.22 28.74 -22.46
CA GLY A 193 -45.39 29.22 -21.69
C GLY A 193 -46.77 28.67 -22.11
N PRO A 194 -47.86 29.26 -21.58
CA PRO A 194 -48.71 29.99 -22.52
C PRO A 194 -49.26 31.33 -21.98
N ALA A 195 -49.61 32.16 -22.96
CA ALA A 195 -50.31 33.42 -22.83
C ALA A 195 -51.68 33.29 -22.14
N GLY A 196 -52.12 34.36 -21.46
CA GLY A 196 -53.56 34.64 -21.28
C GLY A 196 -54.26 34.89 -22.63
N PRO A 197 -55.56 35.24 -22.72
CA PRO A 197 -56.46 35.85 -21.73
C PRO A 197 -57.88 35.18 -21.86
N PRO A 198 -59.09 35.83 -21.90
CA PRO A 198 -59.52 37.24 -21.97
C PRO A 198 -59.75 37.93 -20.62
#